data_AF-R5QEC9-F1
#
_entry.id   AF-R5QEC9-F1
#
_cell.length_a   1.000
_cell.length_b   1.000
_cell.length_c   1.000
_cell.angle_alpha   90.00
_cell.angle_beta   90.00
_cell.angle_gamma   90.00
#
_symmetry.space_group_name_H-M   'P 1'
#
loop_
_entity.id
_entity.type
_entity.pdbx_description
1 polymer ?
#
loop_
_entity_poly.entity_id
_entity_poly.type
_entity_poly.pdbx_seq_one_letter_code
_entity_poly.pdbx_strand_id
1 'polypeptide(L)' 'MYDTKQTIEQVTDFAKKATALGFYKQYRVSAELGSQIAGMMEKEFIDYLEENGVSVWK' A
#
# COMPACT_ATOMS: atom_id res chain seq x y z
N MET A 1 -18.35 -6.82 -18.97
CA MET A 1 -18.78 -7.07 -17.58
C MET A 1 -17.66 -7.85 -16.92
N TYR A 2 -16.88 -7.23 -16.05
CA TYR A 2 -15.90 -7.99 -15.27
C TYR A 2 -16.69 -8.75 -14.21
N ASP A 3 -16.81 -10.07 -14.40
CA ASP A 3 -17.20 -10.99 -13.32
C ASP A 3 -16.02 -11.04 -12.35
N THR A 4 -15.88 -9.97 -11.56
CA THR A 4 -14.75 -9.77 -10.66
C THR A 4 -14.98 -10.61 -9.40
N LYS A 5 -14.88 -11.93 -9.54
CA LYS A 5 -14.67 -12.80 -8.39
C LYS A 5 -13.22 -12.63 -7.94
N GLN A 6 -12.88 -11.45 -7.41
CA GLN A 6 -11.67 -11.31 -6.62
C GLN A 6 -11.79 -12.25 -5.43
N THR A 7 -10.75 -13.04 -5.20
CA THR A 7 -10.71 -13.88 -4.00
C THR A 7 -10.66 -12.98 -2.77
N ILE A 8 -11.12 -13.49 -1.62
CA ILE A 8 -11.04 -12.76 -0.35
C ILE A 8 -9.61 -12.28 -0.07
N GLU A 9 -8.61 -13.07 -0.44
CA GLU A 9 -7.20 -12.72 -0.34
C GLU A 9 -6.84 -11.50 -1.19
N GLN A 10 -7.24 -11.48 -2.46
CA GLN A 10 -6.97 -10.34 -3.34
C GLN A 10 -7.63 -9.04 -2.85
N VAL A 11 -8.88 -9.12 -2.37
CA VAL A 11 -9.58 -7.96 -1.80
C VAL A 11 -8.88 -7.49 -0.52
N THR A 12 -8.44 -8.43 0.32
CA THR A 12 -7.75 -8.11 1.57
C THR A 12 -6.40 -7.45 1.31
N ASP A 13 -5.62 -7.97 0.37
CA ASP A 13 -4.33 -7.39 -0.02
C ASP A 13 -4.50 -5.99 -0.62
N PHE A 14 -5.52 -5.79 -1.46
CA PHE A 14 -5.84 -4.47 -1.98
C PHE A 14 -6.19 -3.50 -0.84
N ALA A 15 -7.06 -3.90 0.10
CA ALA A 15 -7.47 -3.07 1.22
C ALA A 15 -6.28 -2.67 2.11
N LYS A 16 -5.37 -3.60 2.41
CA LYS A 16 -4.14 -3.35 3.17
C LYS A 16 -3.25 -2.30 2.48
N LYS A 17 -2.95 -2.49 1.19
CA LYS A 17 -2.09 -1.59 0.41
C LYS A 17 -2.71 -0.20 0.25
N ALA A 18 -4.02 -0.12 -0.02
CA ALA A 18 -4.75 1.14 -0.11
C ALA A 18 -4.74 1.89 1.23
N THR A 19 -4.94 1.16 2.34
CA THR A 19 -4.91 1.73 3.70
C THR A 19 -3.52 2.27 4.04
N ALA A 20 -2.46 1.50 3.80
CA ALA A 20 -1.09 1.93 4.02
C ALA A 20 -0.72 3.19 3.20
N LEU A 21 -1.11 3.22 1.91
CA LEU A 21 -0.91 4.37 1.03
C LEU A 21 -1.63 5.62 1.54
N GLY A 22 -2.88 5.47 1.96
CA GLY A 22 -3.68 6.55 2.55
C GLY A 22 -3.03 7.10 3.81
N PHE A 23 -2.59 6.22 4.71
CA PHE A 23 -1.90 6.63 5.93
C PHE A 23 -0.61 7.38 5.65
N TYR A 24 0.20 6.90 4.71
CA TYR A 24 1.45 7.54 4.32
C TYR A 24 1.22 8.94 3.75
N LYS A 25 0.23 9.09 2.85
CA LYS A 25 -0.11 10.39 2.23
C LYS A 25 -0.69 11.39 3.22
N GLN A 26 -1.64 10.96 4.05
CA GLN A 26 -2.44 11.86 4.89
C GLN A 26 -1.78 12.18 6.23
N TYR A 27 -1.13 11.19 6.85
CA TYR A 27 -0.59 11.31 8.20
C TYR A 27 0.94 11.25 8.26
N ARG A 28 1.62 11.10 7.10
CA ARG A 28 3.09 11.01 7.01
C ARG A 28 3.68 9.93 7.94
N VAL A 29 2.99 8.80 8.07
CA VAL A 29 3.53 7.65 8.80
C VAL A 29 4.83 7.17 8.16
N SER A 30 5.69 6.51 8.93
CA SER A 30 6.94 5.94 8.41
C SER A 30 6.67 4.87 7.34
N ALA A 31 7.63 4.71 6.43
CA ALA A 31 7.57 3.64 5.43
C ALA A 31 7.55 2.26 6.09
N GLU A 32 8.32 2.07 7.16
CA GLU A 32 8.28 0.86 8.01
C GLU A 32 6.86 0.52 8.51
N LEU A 33 6.14 1.49 9.08
CA LEU A 33 4.78 1.23 9.56
C LEU A 33 3.82 0.95 8.40
N GLY A 34 3.95 1.70 7.31
CA GLY A 34 3.17 1.47 6.10
C GLY A 34 3.38 0.08 5.50
N SER A 35 4.61 -0.42 5.51
CA SER A 35 4.92 -1.76 4.97
C SER A 35 4.34 -2.87 5.82
N GLN A 36 4.33 -2.71 7.15
CA GLN A 36 3.67 -3.64 8.06
C GLN A 36 2.16 -3.70 7.81
N ILE A 37 1.50 -2.56 7.60
CA ILE A 37 0.07 -2.50 7.27
C ILE A 37 -0.20 -3.15 5.90
N ALA A 38 0.66 -2.87 4.92
CA ALA A 38 0.56 -3.42 3.58
C ALA A 38 0.92 -4.91 3.49
N GLY A 39 1.53 -5.47 4.55
CA GLY A 39 1.95 -6.86 4.61
C GLY A 39 3.14 -7.19 3.69
N MET A 40 4.07 -6.24 3.52
CA MET A 40 5.25 -6.38 2.65
C MET A 40 6.51 -5.81 3.31
N MET A 41 7.67 -6.04 2.71
CA MET A 41 8.92 -5.45 3.18
C MET A 41 8.92 -3.93 2.97
N GLU A 42 9.64 -3.20 3.82
CA GLU A 42 9.73 -1.73 3.73
C GLU A 42 10.22 -1.26 2.35
N LYS A 43 11.21 -1.95 1.78
CA LYS A 43 11.70 -1.65 0.43
C LYS A 43 10.59 -1.80 -0.63
N GLU A 44 9.84 -2.90 -0.59
CA GLU A 44 8.73 -3.14 -1.52
C GLU A 44 7.64 -2.09 -1.36
N PHE A 45 7.43 -1.61 -0.13
CA PHE A 45 6.49 -0.54 0.13
C PHE A 45 6.97 0.81 -0.43
N ILE A 46 8.26 1.11 -0.35
CA ILE A 46 8.85 2.30 -0.98
C ILE A 46 8.67 2.23 -2.50
N ASP A 47 8.98 1.09 -3.11
CA ASP A 47 8.77 0.87 -4.56
C ASP A 47 7.28 1.08 -4.92
N TYR A 48 6.36 0.51 -4.13
CA TYR A 48 4.92 0.70 -4.30
C TYR A 48 4.47 2.16 -4.16
N LEU A 49 5.05 2.92 -3.23
CA LEU A 49 4.78 4.35 -3.07
C LEU A 49 5.19 5.13 -4.33
N GLU A 50 6.38 4.85 -4.86
CA GLU A 50 6.90 5.48 -6.07
C GLU A 50 6.04 5.15 -7.30
N GLU A 51 5.63 3.89 -7.47
CA GLU A 51 4.69 3.45 -8.52
C GLU A 51 3.33 4.17 -8.42
N ASN A 52 2.90 4.55 -7.22
CA ASN A 52 1.67 5.29 -6.96
C ASN A 52 1.87 6.82 -6.97
N GLY A 53 2.99 7.29 -7.52
CA GLY A 53 3.31 8.72 -7.70
C GLY A 53 3.61 9.44 -6.39
N VAL A 54 4.04 8.72 -5.35
CA VAL A 54 4.39 9.27 -4.05
C VAL A 54 5.89 9.32 -3.89
N SER A 55 6.46 10.53 -3.89
CA SER A 55 7.87 10.73 -3.58
C SER A 55 8.12 10.54 -2.07
N VAL A 56 9.00 9.58 -1.74
CA VAL A 56 9.44 9.28 -0.37
C VAL A 56 10.55 10.23 0.08
N TRP A 57 11.31 10.80 -0.86
CA TRP A 57 12.39 11.75 -0.60
C TRP A 57 11.86 13.18 -0.52
N LYS A 58 11.82 13.75 0.69
CA LYS A 58 11.69 15.19 0.92
C LYS A 58 12.56 15.64 2.08
#